data_AF-A0A7W8DQ92-F1
#
_entry.id   AF-A0A7W8DQ92-F1
#
_cell.length_a   1.000
_cell.length_b   1.000
_cell.length_c   1.000
_cell.angle_alpha   90.00
_cell.angle_beta   90.00
_cell.angle_gamma   90.00
#
_symmetry.space_group_name_H-M   'P 1'
#
loop_
_entity.id
_entity.type
_entity.pdbx_description
1 polymer ?
#
loop_
_entity_poly.entity_id
_entity_poly.type
_entity_poly.pdbx_seq_one_letter_code
_entity_poly.pdbx_strand_id
1 'polypeptide(L)'
;MSTVAVRSASLPPAIPGLVRRFRQPKKNIPQTKQDRDFVLQAVREYAEQTKLVPPVPIDELQVHTDKIMALNGIEKIYRDYTGVLLANETWRESLATVPFEKRLLLMPKCLRIESKCPAPFDEFGLLCKQCGLCSIQDFQNEAEKLGYAVLVAEGSAIVMSLIQTGKIEAIVGISCLPVLERTFPYVEAAAIPAVAVPLLQDDCIDTTVDVDWVWDYIHLTSEDKTRRLNLNDLHEEVKTWFTPEALEALLGKPSCQTEQIARERLGRAGKRWRPFLTIAAYQALREDPEAPISDDLKLAAISVEAFHKASLIHDDIEDNDAERYGEPTLHSEYGIPVALNVGDLLIGEGYRLLAEMKCASHIRSACLKVAAEGQRELCRGQGAELLWNNHPVALSNTQVLEIFRSKTAPAFEVALKIGAAMAGQLEETAEALHSYSENLGIAYQIRDDLDDLGDDSAADNNVSIRPSIILALLRERGKGEVKEIMEALWNGQANTLPDKPTIRRWAEESGAYDKSTLMLETYKEAAIRSLQEVELPNLKGLLRRVIGKIFNELEIKGWCREFEQKNANPELREQAAKAAEHLVPNAAAVA
;
A
#
# COMPACT_ATOMS: atom_id res chain seq x y z
N MET A 1 18.36 21.58 -4.83
CA MET A 1 19.48 21.20 -5.71
C MET A 1 19.58 19.69 -5.59
N SER A 2 19.46 18.95 -6.69
CA SER A 2 19.49 17.48 -6.64
C SER A 2 20.82 17.01 -6.02
N THR A 3 20.74 16.23 -4.95
CA THR A 3 21.88 15.61 -4.25
C THR A 3 22.33 14.32 -4.95
N VAL A 4 21.71 13.98 -6.08
CA VAL A 4 21.99 12.78 -6.86
C VAL A 4 23.33 12.93 -7.58
N ALA A 5 24.32 12.18 -7.12
CA ALA A 5 25.61 12.07 -7.77
C ALA A 5 25.61 10.86 -8.73
N VAL A 6 25.82 11.12 -10.02
CA VAL A 6 26.28 10.10 -10.96
C VAL A 6 27.79 10.14 -10.91
N ARG A 7 28.42 9.16 -10.24
CA ARG A 7 29.86 8.96 -10.42
C ARG A 7 30.05 8.55 -11.87
N SER A 8 30.74 9.35 -12.68
CA SER A 8 31.02 9.04 -14.09
C SER A 8 31.85 7.76 -14.19
N ALA A 9 31.19 6.62 -14.22
CA ALA A 9 31.84 5.34 -14.45
C ALA A 9 32.31 5.30 -15.91
N SER A 10 33.56 4.92 -16.13
CA SER A 10 34.07 4.70 -17.48
C SER A 10 33.29 3.54 -18.10
N LEU A 11 32.61 3.80 -19.24
CA LEU A 11 31.94 2.76 -20.01
C LEU A 11 32.90 1.59 -20.28
N PRO A 12 32.41 0.34 -20.28
CA PRO A 12 33.24 -0.81 -20.59
C PRO A 12 33.83 -0.67 -22.01
N PRO A 13 35.10 -1.06 -22.22
CA PRO A 13 35.70 -1.03 -23.54
C PRO A 13 34.90 -1.90 -24.51
N ALA A 14 34.69 -1.38 -25.73
CA ALA A 14 33.95 -2.10 -26.76
C ALA A 14 34.58 -3.49 -27.02
N ILE A 15 33.74 -4.53 -27.05
CA ILE A 15 34.19 -5.91 -27.21
C ILE A 15 34.83 -6.08 -28.60
N PRO A 16 36.14 -6.42 -28.68
CA PRO A 16 36.83 -6.58 -29.96
C PRO A 16 36.14 -7.64 -30.83
N GLY A 17 35.70 -7.26 -32.04
CA GLY A 17 35.06 -8.16 -33.01
C GLY A 17 33.54 -8.26 -32.93
N LEU A 18 32.90 -7.60 -31.95
CA LEU A 18 31.43 -7.53 -31.87
C LEU A 18 30.89 -6.40 -32.77
N VAL A 19 30.78 -6.66 -34.08
CA VAL A 19 30.05 -5.75 -34.98
C VAL A 19 28.55 -5.96 -34.73
N ARG A 20 27.98 -5.20 -33.78
CA ARG A 20 26.51 -5.14 -33.64
C ARG A 20 25.95 -4.52 -34.91
N ARG A 21 25.10 -5.26 -35.63
CA ARG A 21 24.35 -4.68 -36.75
C ARG A 21 23.50 -3.55 -36.21
N PHE A 22 23.73 -2.34 -36.70
CA PHE A 22 22.88 -1.21 -36.38
C PHE A 22 21.48 -1.49 -36.93
N ARG A 23 20.50 -1.60 -36.03
CA ARG A 23 19.08 -1.72 -36.36
C ARG A 23 18.41 -0.40 -36.03
N GLN A 24 17.55 0.07 -36.93
CA GLN A 24 16.82 1.30 -36.68
C GLN A 24 15.88 1.16 -35.47
N PRO A 25 15.73 2.19 -34.65
CA PRO A 25 14.71 2.21 -33.62
C PRO A 25 13.30 2.11 -34.20
N LYS A 26 12.33 1.69 -33.38
CA LYS A 26 10.91 1.74 -33.75
C LYS A 26 10.47 3.17 -34.06
N LYS A 27 9.45 3.31 -34.92
CA LYS A 27 8.97 4.63 -35.40
C LYS A 27 8.52 5.56 -34.26
N ASN A 28 8.01 5.00 -33.16
CA ASN A 28 7.60 5.71 -31.95
C ASN A 28 8.74 5.94 -30.94
N ILE A 29 10.00 5.76 -31.37
CA ILE A 29 11.20 6.09 -30.60
C ILE A 29 12.04 7.06 -31.45
N PRO A 30 12.63 8.12 -30.85
CA PRO A 30 13.50 9.03 -31.61
C PRO A 30 14.68 8.29 -32.24
N GLN A 31 14.91 8.56 -33.53
CA GLN A 31 15.72 7.70 -34.40
C GLN A 31 17.23 7.84 -34.11
N THR A 32 17.68 9.02 -33.70
CA THR A 32 19.08 9.28 -33.35
C THR A 32 19.25 9.39 -31.84
N LYS A 33 20.47 9.13 -31.35
CA LYS A 33 20.81 9.32 -29.93
C LYS A 33 20.68 10.79 -29.51
N GLN A 34 21.04 11.72 -30.40
CA GLN A 34 20.89 13.15 -30.16
C GLN A 34 19.43 13.54 -29.91
N ASP A 35 18.49 12.99 -30.69
CA ASP A 35 17.07 13.25 -30.48
C ASP A 35 16.57 12.65 -29.16
N ARG A 36 17.05 11.46 -28.78
CA ARG A 36 16.70 10.83 -27.49
C ARG A 36 17.24 11.63 -26.31
N ASP A 37 18.48 12.12 -26.40
CA ASP A 37 19.09 12.98 -25.40
C ASP A 37 18.39 14.33 -25.27
N PHE A 38 17.93 14.91 -26.39
CA PHE A 38 17.10 16.11 -26.39
C PHE A 38 15.79 15.90 -25.61
N VAL A 39 15.07 14.79 -25.87
CA VAL A 39 13.83 14.46 -25.13
C VAL A 39 14.12 14.27 -23.64
N LEU A 40 15.17 13.53 -23.28
CA LEU A 40 15.55 13.32 -21.88
C LEU A 40 15.88 14.63 -21.16
N GLN A 41 16.62 15.53 -21.81
CA GLN A 41 16.96 16.83 -21.25
C GLN A 41 15.72 17.70 -21.02
N ALA A 42 14.82 17.76 -22.00
CA ALA A 42 13.55 18.47 -21.87
C ALA A 42 12.69 17.94 -20.70
N VAL A 43 12.67 16.62 -20.51
CA VAL A 43 11.97 15.99 -19.38
C VAL A 43 12.61 16.38 -18.04
N ARG A 44 13.94 16.36 -17.94
CA ARG A 44 14.67 16.73 -16.70
C ARG A 44 14.41 18.16 -16.29
N GLU A 45 14.51 19.10 -17.24
CA GLU A 45 14.25 20.52 -16.99
C GLU A 45 12.82 20.76 -16.49
N TYR A 46 11.86 20.04 -17.06
CA TYR A 46 10.47 20.11 -16.63
C TYR A 46 10.26 19.50 -15.23
N ALA A 47 10.86 18.34 -14.96
CA ALA A 47 10.76 17.64 -13.69
C ALA A 47 11.35 18.48 -12.54
N GLU A 48 12.49 19.14 -12.76
CA GLU A 48 13.12 20.03 -11.77
C GLU A 48 12.23 21.23 -11.41
N GLN A 49 11.49 21.78 -12.37
CA GLN A 49 10.58 22.91 -12.16
C GLN A 49 9.28 22.49 -11.47
N THR A 50 8.74 21.34 -11.85
CA THR A 50 7.42 20.88 -11.41
C THR A 50 7.49 20.14 -10.07
N LYS A 51 8.64 19.54 -9.73
CA LYS A 51 8.88 18.77 -8.50
C LYS A 51 7.79 17.72 -8.22
N LEU A 52 7.49 16.90 -9.22
CA LEU A 52 6.52 15.83 -9.08
C LEU A 52 7.00 14.81 -8.03
N VAL A 53 6.14 14.52 -7.05
CA VAL A 53 6.45 13.55 -5.99
C VAL A 53 5.88 12.18 -6.38
N PRO A 54 6.72 11.15 -6.61
CA PRO A 54 6.22 9.82 -6.94
C PRO A 54 5.50 9.16 -5.74
N PRO A 55 4.62 8.18 -5.97
CA PRO A 55 4.19 7.65 -7.26
C PRO A 55 3.18 8.59 -7.96
N VAL A 56 3.42 8.90 -9.23
CA VAL A 56 2.54 9.76 -10.06
C VAL A 56 1.55 8.89 -10.85
N PRO A 57 0.23 9.11 -10.72
CA PRO A 57 -0.80 8.45 -11.52
C PRO A 57 -0.59 8.55 -13.03
N ILE A 58 -0.93 7.50 -13.79
CA ILE A 58 -0.72 7.47 -15.24
C ILE A 58 -1.44 8.61 -15.99
N ASP A 59 -2.63 8.99 -15.54
CA ASP A 59 -3.41 10.10 -16.09
C ASP A 59 -2.73 11.46 -15.80
N GLU A 60 -2.22 11.65 -14.59
CA GLU A 60 -1.44 12.82 -14.22
C GLU A 60 -0.14 12.89 -15.03
N LEU A 61 0.60 11.77 -15.11
CA LEU A 61 1.83 11.64 -15.88
C LEU A 61 1.61 11.99 -17.36
N GLN A 62 0.49 11.54 -17.93
CA GLN A 62 0.11 11.85 -19.32
C GLN A 62 -0.13 13.35 -19.54
N VAL A 63 -0.80 14.03 -18.60
CA VAL A 63 -1.00 15.48 -18.66
C VAL A 63 0.35 16.22 -18.65
N HIS A 64 1.29 15.81 -17.79
CA HIS A 64 2.62 16.39 -17.75
C HIS A 64 3.45 16.08 -19.00
N THR A 65 3.34 14.85 -19.52
CA THR A 65 3.98 14.43 -20.77
C THR A 65 3.53 15.31 -21.94
N ASP A 66 2.22 15.53 -22.08
CA ASP A 66 1.67 16.37 -23.15
C ASP A 66 2.17 17.82 -23.05
N LYS A 67 2.34 18.35 -21.83
CA LYS A 67 2.93 19.68 -21.60
C LYS A 67 4.40 19.73 -22.02
N ILE A 68 5.22 18.75 -21.64
CA ILE A 68 6.64 18.67 -22.02
C ILE A 68 6.77 18.67 -23.55
N MET A 69 5.95 17.85 -24.22
CA MET A 69 5.99 17.73 -25.67
C MET A 69 5.58 19.03 -26.36
N ALA A 70 4.52 19.68 -25.88
CA ALA A 70 4.06 20.96 -26.42
C ALA A 70 5.11 22.08 -26.25
N LEU A 71 5.78 22.14 -25.09
CA LEU A 71 6.79 23.17 -24.81
C LEU A 71 8.07 23.01 -25.63
N ASN A 72 8.44 21.77 -25.98
CA ASN A 72 9.72 21.45 -26.62
C ASN A 72 9.59 21.03 -28.09
N GLY A 73 8.38 21.05 -28.65
CA GLY A 73 8.13 20.68 -30.05
C GLY A 73 8.36 19.19 -30.34
N ILE A 74 8.17 18.32 -29.36
CA ILE A 74 8.37 16.86 -29.50
C ILE A 74 7.15 16.27 -30.24
N GLU A 75 7.41 15.44 -31.26
CA GLU A 75 6.35 14.82 -32.06
C GLU A 75 5.45 13.89 -31.24
N LYS A 76 4.13 13.92 -31.52
CA LYS A 76 3.12 13.10 -30.83
C LYS A 76 3.40 11.61 -30.85
N ILE A 77 4.12 11.12 -31.85
CA ILE A 77 4.49 9.71 -31.98
C ILE A 77 5.45 9.25 -30.88
N TYR A 78 6.13 10.17 -30.17
CA TYR A 78 7.04 9.89 -29.07
C TYR A 78 6.41 10.05 -27.68
N ARG A 79 5.07 10.16 -27.60
CA ARG A 79 4.37 10.40 -26.34
C ARG A 79 4.68 9.35 -25.28
N ASP A 80 4.51 8.07 -25.60
CA ASP A 80 4.72 7.00 -24.61
C ASP A 80 6.19 6.89 -24.20
N TYR A 81 7.11 7.09 -25.15
CA TYR A 81 8.54 7.18 -24.88
C TYR A 81 8.87 8.32 -23.90
N THR A 82 8.32 9.51 -24.14
CA THR A 82 8.50 10.68 -23.27
C THR A 82 7.89 10.46 -21.89
N GLY A 83 6.74 9.79 -21.82
CA GLY A 83 6.09 9.42 -20.56
C GLY A 83 6.93 8.48 -19.70
N VAL A 84 7.58 7.47 -20.31
CA VAL A 84 8.54 6.61 -19.59
C VAL A 84 9.70 7.42 -19.03
N LEU A 85 10.26 8.36 -19.81
CA LEU A 85 11.35 9.19 -19.32
C LEU A 85 10.91 10.10 -18.18
N LEU A 86 9.71 10.68 -18.26
CA LEU A 86 9.15 11.47 -17.16
C LEU A 86 8.97 10.61 -15.90
N ALA A 87 8.40 9.41 -16.03
CA ALA A 87 8.26 8.47 -14.93
C ALA A 87 9.62 8.16 -14.28
N ASN A 88 10.65 7.90 -15.08
CA ASN A 88 12.00 7.68 -14.58
C ASN A 88 12.48 8.86 -13.74
N GLU A 89 12.33 10.09 -14.25
CA GLU A 89 12.79 11.29 -13.56
C GLU A 89 12.02 11.54 -12.25
N THR A 90 10.73 11.17 -12.17
CA THR A 90 10.00 11.23 -10.89
C THR A 90 10.55 10.26 -9.84
N TRP A 91 11.02 9.08 -10.25
CA TRP A 91 11.58 8.06 -9.34
C TRP A 91 13.09 8.17 -9.16
N ARG A 92 13.77 9.01 -9.94
CA ARG A 92 15.23 9.02 -10.06
C ARG A 92 15.91 9.26 -8.71
N GLU A 93 15.44 10.24 -7.95
CA GLU A 93 15.98 10.54 -6.61
C GLU A 93 15.68 9.40 -5.63
N SER A 94 14.43 8.92 -5.59
CA SER A 94 14.04 7.81 -4.73
C SER A 94 14.84 6.54 -4.99
N LEU A 95 15.07 6.17 -6.25
CA LEU A 95 15.90 5.02 -6.58
C LEU A 95 17.33 5.21 -6.10
N ALA A 96 17.90 6.41 -6.29
CA ALA A 96 19.26 6.73 -5.89
C ALA A 96 19.50 6.60 -4.38
N THR A 97 18.45 6.74 -3.57
CA THR A 97 18.51 6.60 -2.10
C THR A 97 18.52 5.15 -1.59
N VAL A 98 18.06 4.19 -2.40
CA VAL A 98 17.96 2.78 -2.00
C VAL A 98 19.35 2.13 -2.04
N PRO A 99 19.79 1.36 -1.03
CA PRO A 99 21.07 0.64 -1.09
C PRO A 99 21.14 -0.34 -2.26
N PHE A 100 22.30 -0.48 -2.91
CA PHE A 100 22.45 -1.30 -4.12
C PHE A 100 22.05 -2.76 -3.91
N GLU A 101 22.33 -3.32 -2.74
CA GLU A 101 21.97 -4.68 -2.33
C GLU A 101 20.46 -4.93 -2.23
N LYS A 102 19.66 -3.86 -2.18
CA LYS A 102 18.19 -3.91 -2.22
C LYS A 102 17.63 -3.53 -3.59
N ARG A 103 18.45 -3.42 -4.63
CA ARG A 103 18.02 -3.11 -5.99
C ARG A 103 18.05 -4.34 -6.88
N LEU A 104 17.07 -4.42 -7.77
CA LEU A 104 16.99 -5.43 -8.83
C LEU A 104 17.33 -4.79 -10.17
N LEU A 105 18.29 -5.36 -10.89
CA LEU A 105 18.47 -5.11 -12.31
C LEU A 105 17.67 -6.16 -13.09
N LEU A 106 16.60 -5.72 -13.74
CA LEU A 106 15.73 -6.57 -14.56
C LEU A 106 16.02 -6.35 -16.04
N MET A 107 16.48 -7.40 -16.71
CA MET A 107 16.86 -7.35 -18.12
C MET A 107 16.07 -8.35 -18.98
N PRO A 108 15.79 -8.03 -20.25
CA PRO A 108 15.13 -8.94 -21.16
C PRO A 108 16.17 -9.83 -21.83
N LYS A 109 15.80 -11.09 -22.09
CA LYS A 109 16.65 -12.01 -22.89
C LYS A 109 16.91 -11.50 -24.31
N CYS A 110 16.06 -10.59 -24.80
CA CYS A 110 16.09 -10.01 -26.15
C CYS A 110 17.38 -9.25 -26.48
N LEU A 111 18.15 -8.80 -25.46
CA LEU A 111 19.45 -8.15 -25.64
C LEU A 111 20.54 -9.13 -26.12
N ARG A 112 20.32 -10.45 -26.00
CA ARG A 112 21.28 -11.47 -26.41
C ARG A 112 21.38 -11.55 -27.92
N ILE A 113 22.52 -12.02 -28.43
CA ILE A 113 22.61 -12.50 -29.81
C ILE A 113 21.99 -13.91 -29.86
N GLU A 114 20.74 -14.02 -30.27
CA GLU A 114 19.95 -15.25 -30.17
C GLU A 114 20.64 -16.44 -30.83
N SER A 115 21.17 -16.23 -32.04
CA SER A 115 21.84 -17.27 -32.83
C SER A 115 23.15 -17.81 -32.23
N LYS A 116 23.73 -17.13 -31.24
CA LYS A 116 25.06 -17.45 -30.71
C LYS A 116 25.11 -17.56 -29.18
N CYS A 117 24.02 -17.26 -28.49
CA CYS A 117 24.01 -17.24 -27.03
C CYS A 117 24.09 -18.67 -26.46
N PRO A 118 25.14 -19.02 -25.69
CA PRO A 118 25.31 -20.37 -25.13
C PRO A 118 24.57 -20.55 -23.79
N ALA A 119 23.89 -19.50 -23.29
CA ALA A 119 23.28 -19.50 -21.97
C ALA A 119 22.05 -20.43 -21.93
N PRO A 120 21.95 -21.32 -20.93
CA PRO A 120 20.77 -22.12 -20.71
C PRO A 120 19.62 -21.27 -20.15
N PHE A 121 18.42 -21.83 -20.22
CA PHE A 121 17.23 -21.30 -19.57
C PHE A 121 16.85 -22.20 -18.41
N ASP A 122 16.45 -21.60 -17.31
CA ASP A 122 15.73 -22.28 -16.24
C ASP A 122 14.26 -21.83 -16.22
N GLU A 123 13.54 -22.19 -15.16
CA GLU A 123 12.15 -21.79 -14.98
C GLU A 123 11.96 -20.27 -14.72
N PHE A 124 13.05 -19.57 -14.41
CA PHE A 124 13.05 -18.18 -14.00
C PHE A 124 13.58 -17.22 -15.06
N GLY A 125 14.46 -17.67 -15.96
CA GLY A 125 15.01 -16.82 -17.02
C GLY A 125 16.25 -17.39 -17.72
N LEU A 126 16.99 -16.48 -18.35
CA LEU A 126 18.26 -16.77 -19.02
C LEU A 126 19.40 -16.76 -17.99
N LEU A 127 20.16 -17.84 -17.88
CA LEU A 127 21.33 -17.92 -17.02
C LEU A 127 22.59 -17.52 -17.79
N CYS A 128 22.90 -16.22 -17.79
CA CYS A 128 24.04 -15.66 -18.52
C CYS A 128 25.36 -16.38 -18.17
N LYS A 129 26.06 -16.87 -19.20
CA LYS A 129 27.38 -17.53 -19.07
C LYS A 129 28.56 -16.58 -19.29
N GLN A 130 28.31 -15.27 -19.31
CA GLN A 130 29.34 -14.24 -19.51
C GLN A 130 30.22 -14.52 -20.75
N CYS A 131 29.58 -14.81 -21.89
CA CYS A 131 30.25 -15.22 -23.13
C CYS A 131 30.86 -14.08 -23.97
N GLY A 132 30.66 -12.83 -23.58
CA GLY A 132 31.18 -11.63 -24.24
C GLY A 132 30.42 -11.22 -25.51
N LEU A 133 29.23 -11.75 -25.76
CA LEU A 133 28.53 -11.52 -27.03
C LEU A 133 27.49 -10.38 -26.98
N CYS A 134 27.10 -9.90 -25.80
CA CYS A 134 26.05 -8.90 -25.66
C CYS A 134 26.21 -8.10 -24.36
N SER A 135 25.44 -7.02 -24.21
CA SER A 135 25.54 -6.12 -23.05
C SER A 135 25.00 -6.72 -21.75
N ILE A 136 24.28 -7.86 -21.81
CA ILE A 136 23.76 -8.54 -20.61
C ILE A 136 24.89 -8.81 -19.63
N GLN A 137 26.04 -9.30 -20.13
CA GLN A 137 27.20 -9.56 -19.28
C GLN A 137 27.75 -8.29 -18.64
N ASP A 138 27.90 -7.21 -19.41
CA ASP A 138 28.48 -5.97 -18.91
C ASP A 138 27.62 -5.40 -17.77
N PHE A 139 26.30 -5.35 -17.99
CA PHE A 139 25.35 -4.87 -16.99
C PHE A 139 25.29 -5.78 -15.77
N GLN A 140 25.24 -7.11 -15.98
CA GLN A 140 25.20 -8.07 -14.89
C GLN A 140 26.43 -7.98 -14.00
N ASN A 141 27.63 -7.97 -14.60
CA ASN A 141 28.88 -7.91 -13.86
C ASN A 141 28.99 -6.64 -13.01
N GLU A 142 28.61 -5.48 -13.56
CA GLU A 142 28.70 -4.23 -12.80
C GLU A 142 27.60 -4.13 -11.72
N ALA A 143 26.38 -4.56 -12.02
CA ALA A 143 25.30 -4.57 -11.04
C ALA A 143 25.58 -5.53 -9.87
N GLU A 144 26.03 -6.76 -10.14
CA GLU A 144 26.42 -7.73 -9.10
C GLU A 144 27.57 -7.19 -8.24
N LYS A 145 28.55 -6.52 -8.84
CA LYS A 145 29.67 -5.88 -8.13
C LYS A 145 29.21 -4.76 -7.20
N LEU A 146 28.17 -4.01 -7.56
CA LEU A 146 27.55 -3.00 -6.70
C LEU A 146 26.66 -3.64 -5.62
N GLY A 147 26.23 -4.89 -5.81
CA GLY A 147 25.41 -5.65 -4.86
C GLY A 147 24.00 -5.98 -5.36
N TYR A 148 23.60 -5.53 -6.55
CA TYR A 148 22.26 -5.77 -7.09
C TYR A 148 21.94 -7.27 -7.17
N ALA A 149 20.66 -7.60 -6.94
CA ALA A 149 20.11 -8.81 -7.53
C ALA A 149 19.97 -8.59 -9.04
N VAL A 150 20.34 -9.57 -9.86
CA VAL A 150 20.22 -9.49 -11.32
C VAL A 150 19.32 -10.60 -11.83
N LEU A 151 18.32 -10.24 -12.63
CA LEU A 151 17.41 -11.20 -13.25
C LEU A 151 17.30 -10.92 -14.76
N VAL A 152 17.58 -11.95 -15.56
CA VAL A 152 17.38 -11.89 -17.02
C VAL A 152 16.12 -12.67 -17.38
N ALA A 153 14.97 -12.04 -17.20
CA ALA A 153 13.67 -12.70 -17.33
C ALA A 153 12.62 -11.79 -17.96
N GLU A 154 11.57 -12.42 -18.50
CA GLU A 154 10.37 -11.73 -18.99
C GLU A 154 9.19 -11.86 -18.01
N GLY A 155 9.33 -12.65 -16.94
CA GLY A 155 8.24 -12.98 -16.01
C GLY A 155 8.15 -12.03 -14.81
N SER A 156 6.94 -11.54 -14.52
CA SER A 156 6.65 -10.62 -13.40
C SER A 156 6.51 -11.30 -12.03
N ALA A 157 6.25 -12.61 -11.97
CA ALA A 157 5.90 -13.31 -10.72
C ALA A 157 7.04 -13.31 -9.68
N ILE A 158 8.28 -13.58 -10.11
CA ILE A 158 9.46 -13.59 -9.23
C ILE A 158 9.75 -12.19 -8.73
N VAL A 159 9.69 -11.21 -9.64
CA VAL A 159 9.91 -9.80 -9.33
C VAL A 159 8.94 -9.37 -8.23
N MET A 160 7.65 -9.69 -8.38
CA MET A 160 6.63 -9.39 -7.37
C MET A 160 6.86 -10.12 -6.04
N SER A 161 7.31 -11.38 -6.06
CA SER A 161 7.69 -12.11 -4.84
C SER A 161 8.86 -11.44 -4.11
N LEU A 162 9.92 -11.07 -4.83
CA LEU A 162 11.07 -10.34 -4.28
C LEU A 162 10.68 -8.98 -3.68
N ILE A 163 9.72 -8.30 -4.30
CA ILE A 163 9.14 -7.04 -3.82
C ILE A 163 8.32 -7.26 -2.54
N GLN A 164 7.46 -8.28 -2.51
CA GLN A 164 6.55 -8.56 -1.40
C GLN A 164 7.27 -9.07 -0.15
N THR A 165 8.34 -9.83 -0.35
CA THR A 165 9.24 -10.31 0.71
C THR A 165 10.16 -9.21 1.24
N GLY A 166 10.21 -8.04 0.60
CA GLY A 166 11.09 -6.94 1.01
C GLY A 166 12.57 -7.14 0.66
N LYS A 167 12.92 -8.22 -0.06
CA LYS A 167 14.28 -8.48 -0.53
C LYS A 167 14.75 -7.39 -1.51
N ILE A 168 13.82 -6.85 -2.30
CA ILE A 168 14.08 -5.77 -3.25
C ILE A 168 13.16 -4.58 -2.97
N GLU A 169 13.75 -3.40 -2.94
CA GLU A 169 13.08 -2.13 -2.68
C GLU A 169 13.03 -1.19 -3.90
N ALA A 170 13.89 -1.39 -4.91
CA ALA A 170 13.87 -0.62 -6.16
C ALA A 170 14.29 -1.43 -7.39
N ILE A 171 13.90 -0.99 -8.58
CA ILE A 171 14.14 -1.67 -9.86
C ILE A 171 14.82 -0.75 -10.87
N VAL A 172 15.92 -1.22 -11.45
CA VAL A 172 16.44 -0.70 -12.73
C VAL A 172 16.04 -1.68 -13.81
N GLY A 173 15.15 -1.28 -14.71
CA GLY A 173 14.59 -2.12 -15.76
C GLY A 173 15.16 -1.81 -17.14
N ILE A 174 15.23 -2.82 -18.00
CA ILE A 174 15.37 -2.66 -19.44
C ILE A 174 14.20 -3.38 -20.09
N SER A 175 13.41 -2.71 -20.93
CA SER A 175 12.27 -3.37 -21.56
C SER A 175 11.76 -2.58 -22.77
N CYS A 176 10.96 -3.21 -23.63
CA CYS A 176 10.33 -2.51 -24.74
C CYS A 176 9.12 -1.69 -24.25
N LEU A 177 8.78 -0.61 -24.97
CA LEU A 177 7.68 0.29 -24.61
C LEU A 177 6.35 -0.44 -24.33
N PRO A 178 5.88 -1.41 -25.14
CA PRO A 178 4.61 -2.10 -24.88
C PRO A 178 4.60 -2.92 -23.58
N VAL A 179 5.76 -3.37 -23.11
CA VAL A 179 5.86 -4.05 -21.81
C VAL A 179 5.85 -3.02 -20.70
N LEU A 180 6.61 -1.92 -20.84
CA LEU A 180 6.68 -0.84 -19.84
C LEU A 180 5.31 -0.23 -19.56
N GLU A 181 4.55 0.12 -20.61
CA GLU A 181 3.19 0.67 -20.50
C GLU A 181 2.25 -0.24 -19.70
N ARG A 182 2.33 -1.55 -19.93
CA ARG A 182 1.49 -2.52 -19.21
C ARG A 182 1.97 -2.74 -17.77
N THR A 183 3.27 -2.60 -17.50
CA THR A 183 3.82 -2.78 -16.14
C THR A 183 3.67 -1.55 -15.25
N PHE A 184 3.52 -0.36 -15.83
CA PHE A 184 3.47 0.90 -15.09
C PHE A 184 2.43 0.92 -13.96
N PRO A 185 1.15 0.55 -14.17
CA PRO A 185 0.14 0.58 -13.11
C PRO A 185 0.50 -0.29 -11.89
N TYR A 186 1.22 -1.39 -12.11
CA TYR A 186 1.61 -2.31 -11.03
C TYR A 186 2.75 -1.76 -10.18
N VAL A 187 3.77 -1.17 -10.83
CA VAL A 187 4.89 -0.51 -10.15
C VAL A 187 4.38 0.70 -9.37
N GLU A 188 3.48 1.46 -9.98
CA GLU A 188 2.82 2.63 -9.41
C GLU A 188 1.96 2.25 -8.18
N ALA A 189 1.09 1.25 -8.32
CA ALA A 189 0.25 0.76 -7.23
C ALA A 189 1.06 0.18 -6.07
N ALA A 190 2.16 -0.51 -6.38
CA ALA A 190 3.07 -1.07 -5.36
C ALA A 190 4.03 -0.03 -4.74
N ALA A 191 4.01 1.21 -5.25
CA ALA A 191 4.88 2.33 -4.88
C ALA A 191 6.36 1.91 -4.83
N ILE A 192 6.85 1.32 -5.92
CA ILE A 192 8.24 0.86 -6.05
C ILE A 192 9.02 1.87 -6.86
N PRO A 193 10.11 2.44 -6.33
CA PRO A 193 11.07 3.19 -7.13
C PRO A 193 11.57 2.35 -8.30
N ALA A 194 11.18 2.73 -9.50
CA ALA A 194 11.58 2.05 -10.71
C ALA A 194 11.95 3.05 -11.79
N VAL A 195 13.11 2.81 -12.41
CA VAL A 195 13.53 3.48 -13.63
C VAL A 195 13.70 2.43 -14.71
N ALA A 196 13.34 2.75 -15.94
CA ALA A 196 13.46 1.82 -17.05
C ALA A 196 14.08 2.47 -18.29
N VAL A 197 15.01 1.77 -18.94
CA VAL A 197 15.55 2.20 -20.23
C VAL A 197 14.82 1.47 -21.35
N PRO A 198 14.10 2.19 -22.23
CA PRO A 198 13.39 1.57 -23.34
C PRO A 198 14.34 0.88 -24.31
N LEU A 199 14.01 -0.35 -24.72
CA LEU A 199 14.64 -0.99 -25.87
C LEU A 199 14.28 -0.21 -27.14
N LEU A 200 15.25 -0.11 -28.06
CA LEU A 200 15.07 0.57 -29.34
C LEU A 200 14.26 -0.27 -30.34
N GLN A 201 14.15 -1.58 -30.12
CA GLN A 201 13.31 -2.50 -30.90
C GLN A 201 12.41 -3.33 -29.97
N ASP A 202 11.32 -3.87 -30.52
CA ASP A 202 10.31 -4.66 -29.78
C ASP A 202 10.10 -6.08 -30.35
N ASP A 203 10.87 -6.49 -31.37
CA ASP A 203 10.69 -7.77 -32.06
C ASP A 203 11.34 -8.95 -31.32
N CYS A 204 11.74 -8.71 -30.07
CA CYS A 204 12.21 -9.70 -29.10
C CYS A 204 13.46 -10.50 -29.50
N ILE A 205 14.21 -10.05 -30.50
CA ILE A 205 15.41 -10.71 -31.01
C ILE A 205 16.47 -9.64 -31.27
N ASP A 206 17.71 -9.86 -30.80
CA ASP A 206 18.87 -9.01 -31.06
C ASP A 206 18.57 -7.50 -30.92
N THR A 207 17.94 -7.11 -29.80
CA THR A 207 17.53 -5.73 -29.55
C THR A 207 18.66 -4.89 -28.97
N THR A 208 18.56 -3.57 -29.12
CA THR A 208 19.53 -2.60 -28.59
C THR A 208 18.89 -1.64 -27.59
N VAL A 209 19.74 -1.01 -26.80
CA VAL A 209 19.38 -0.07 -25.73
C VAL A 209 20.46 1.03 -25.67
N ASP A 210 20.12 2.20 -25.14
CA ASP A 210 21.08 3.24 -24.81
C ASP A 210 21.90 2.81 -23.57
N VAL A 211 23.09 2.26 -23.85
CA VAL A 211 23.95 1.61 -22.85
C VAL A 211 24.43 2.59 -21.78
N ASP A 212 24.71 3.84 -22.17
CA ASP A 212 25.10 4.93 -21.28
C ASP A 212 24.02 5.22 -20.24
N TRP A 213 22.75 5.27 -20.65
CA TRP A 213 21.64 5.51 -19.73
C TRP A 213 21.46 4.37 -18.74
N VAL A 214 21.57 3.10 -19.18
CA VAL A 214 21.53 1.95 -18.27
C VAL A 214 22.65 2.04 -17.25
N TRP A 215 23.85 2.40 -17.70
CA TRP A 215 25.02 2.56 -16.83
C TRP A 215 24.78 3.65 -15.78
N ASP A 216 24.29 4.82 -16.19
CA ASP A 216 23.96 5.92 -15.28
C ASP A 216 22.94 5.50 -14.22
N TYR A 217 21.86 4.80 -14.62
CA TYR A 217 20.82 4.34 -13.70
C TYR A 217 21.32 3.28 -12.70
N ILE A 218 22.19 2.37 -13.13
CA ILE A 218 22.83 1.38 -12.24
C ILE A 218 23.71 2.06 -11.18
N HIS A 219 24.34 3.19 -11.52
CA HIS A 219 25.24 3.91 -10.60
C HIS A 219 24.57 5.05 -9.83
N LEU A 220 23.25 5.23 -9.94
CA LEU A 220 22.55 6.29 -9.24
C LEU A 220 22.72 6.16 -7.72
N THR A 221 23.25 7.20 -7.09
CA THR A 221 23.37 7.29 -5.64
C THR A 221 22.98 8.68 -5.17
N SER A 222 22.37 8.77 -4.00
CA SER A 222 22.07 10.01 -3.31
C SER A 222 22.65 9.96 -1.91
N GLU A 223 22.98 11.13 -1.35
CA GLU A 223 23.21 11.27 0.09
C GLU A 223 21.89 11.23 0.88
N ASP A 224 20.77 11.54 0.21
CA ASP A 224 19.41 11.44 0.75
C ASP A 224 18.96 9.97 0.81
N LYS A 225 18.20 9.60 1.85
CA LYS A 225 17.83 8.21 2.21
C LYS A 225 16.31 8.04 2.30
N THR A 226 15.58 8.19 1.20
CA THR A 226 14.20 7.65 1.13
C THR A 226 14.25 6.12 1.17
N ARG A 227 13.29 5.49 1.85
CA ARG A 227 13.38 4.05 2.17
C ARG A 227 12.02 3.37 2.10
N ARG A 228 12.01 2.11 1.69
CA ARG A 228 10.78 1.34 1.60
C ARG A 228 10.61 0.49 2.85
N LEU A 229 9.55 0.75 3.61
CA LEU A 229 9.24 -0.05 4.80
C LEU A 229 8.76 -1.46 4.41
N ASN A 230 9.31 -2.50 5.03
CA ASN A 230 8.73 -3.84 4.97
C ASN A 230 7.50 -3.89 5.89
N LEU A 231 6.32 -3.67 5.29
CA LEU A 231 5.05 -3.63 6.03
C LEU A 231 4.62 -4.98 6.59
N ASN A 232 5.20 -6.09 6.13
CA ASN A 232 4.89 -7.41 6.66
C ASN A 232 5.72 -7.67 7.91
N ASP A 233 7.04 -7.48 7.84
CA ASP A 233 7.93 -7.64 8.99
C ASP A 233 7.53 -6.70 10.13
N LEU A 234 7.23 -5.44 9.80
CA LEU A 234 6.79 -4.47 10.80
C LEU A 234 5.47 -4.88 11.46
N HIS A 235 4.55 -5.47 10.69
CA HIS A 235 3.27 -5.94 11.22
C HIS A 235 3.43 -7.17 12.11
N GLU A 236 4.31 -8.09 11.73
CA GLU A 236 4.67 -9.24 12.57
C GLU A 236 5.39 -8.81 13.86
N GLU A 237 6.32 -7.84 13.76
CA GLU A 237 6.99 -7.26 14.94
C GLU A 237 5.96 -6.68 15.91
N VAL A 238 5.00 -5.87 15.43
CA VAL A 238 3.95 -5.27 16.26
C VAL A 238 3.12 -6.33 16.99
N LYS A 239 2.83 -7.48 16.36
CA LYS A 239 2.09 -8.57 17.02
C LYS A 239 2.84 -9.11 18.24
N THR A 240 4.17 -9.14 18.21
CA THR A 240 4.98 -9.63 19.35
C THR A 240 4.83 -8.78 20.61
N TRP A 241 4.39 -7.53 20.51
CA TRP A 241 4.23 -6.65 21.67
C TRP A 241 2.97 -6.94 22.49
N PHE A 242 2.07 -7.76 21.95
CA PHE A 242 0.82 -8.14 22.59
C PHE A 242 0.86 -9.54 23.21
N THR A 243 2.04 -10.17 23.30
CA THR A 243 2.18 -11.40 24.09
C THR A 243 2.04 -11.07 25.59
N PRO A 244 1.58 -12.02 26.42
CA PRO A 244 1.49 -11.82 27.86
C PRO A 244 2.80 -11.32 28.48
N GLU A 245 3.93 -11.87 28.06
CA GLU A 245 5.25 -11.52 28.57
C GLU A 245 5.66 -10.09 28.17
N ALA A 246 5.38 -9.69 26.94
CA ALA A 246 5.69 -8.35 26.45
C ALA A 246 4.82 -7.28 27.12
N LEU A 247 3.53 -7.57 27.30
CA LEU A 247 2.60 -6.70 28.01
C LEU A 247 2.99 -6.57 29.49
N GLU A 248 3.37 -7.66 30.17
CA GLU A 248 3.83 -7.59 31.56
C GLU A 248 5.15 -6.81 31.68
N ALA A 249 6.08 -6.98 30.72
CA ALA A 249 7.34 -6.25 30.71
C ALA A 249 7.16 -4.73 30.53
N LEU A 250 6.23 -4.32 29.67
CA LEU A 250 5.96 -2.91 29.38
C LEU A 250 5.05 -2.25 30.42
N LEU A 251 4.07 -2.98 30.93
CA LEU A 251 2.94 -2.43 31.67
C LEU A 251 2.89 -2.88 33.14
N GLY A 252 3.80 -3.76 33.54
CA GLY A 252 3.83 -4.38 34.86
C GLY A 252 2.78 -5.48 35.05
N LYS A 253 2.84 -6.11 36.23
CA LYS A 253 1.86 -7.13 36.63
C LYS A 253 0.49 -6.50 36.91
N PRO A 254 -0.62 -7.16 36.52
CA PRO A 254 -1.95 -6.71 36.91
C PRO A 254 -2.08 -6.70 38.44
N SER A 255 -2.64 -5.63 38.98
CA SER A 255 -2.85 -5.40 40.41
C SER A 255 -4.15 -6.01 40.93
N CYS A 256 -5.12 -6.24 40.04
CA CYS A 256 -6.42 -6.81 40.37
C CYS A 256 -7.00 -7.68 39.24
N GLN A 257 -8.10 -8.38 39.52
CA GLN A 257 -8.76 -9.26 38.54
C GLN A 257 -9.29 -8.49 37.32
N THR A 258 -9.79 -7.26 37.49
CA THR A 258 -10.28 -6.45 36.36
C THR A 258 -9.14 -6.09 35.40
N GLU A 259 -7.97 -5.71 35.93
CA GLU A 259 -6.77 -5.47 35.11
C GLU A 259 -6.30 -6.74 34.42
N GLN A 260 -6.39 -7.91 35.08
CA GLN A 260 -6.06 -9.19 34.46
C GLN A 260 -6.98 -9.46 33.24
N ILE A 261 -8.30 -9.31 33.40
CA ILE A 261 -9.26 -9.49 32.30
C ILE A 261 -8.98 -8.50 31.16
N ALA A 262 -8.69 -7.23 31.49
CA ALA A 262 -8.35 -6.21 30.49
C ALA A 262 -7.07 -6.57 29.71
N ARG A 263 -6.02 -7.03 30.41
CA ARG A 263 -4.75 -7.48 29.80
C ARG A 263 -4.94 -8.68 28.90
N GLU A 264 -5.72 -9.67 29.34
CA GLU A 264 -6.07 -10.84 28.53
C GLU A 264 -6.80 -10.41 27.25
N ARG A 265 -7.81 -9.53 27.34
CA ARG A 265 -8.55 -9.01 26.18
C ARG A 265 -7.68 -8.18 25.23
N LEU A 266 -6.72 -7.42 25.77
CA LEU A 266 -5.73 -6.69 24.97
C LEU A 266 -4.79 -7.65 24.20
N GLY A 267 -4.34 -8.72 24.86
CA GLY A 267 -3.47 -9.74 24.27
C GLY A 267 -4.16 -10.66 23.25
N ARG A 268 -5.48 -10.89 23.37
CA ARG A 268 -6.25 -11.74 22.44
C ARG A 268 -6.14 -11.30 20.99
N ALA A 269 -6.05 -12.27 20.10
CA ALA A 269 -5.76 -12.10 18.67
C ALA A 269 -6.64 -11.06 17.95
N GLY A 270 -6.13 -10.54 16.84
CA GLY A 270 -6.81 -9.56 15.99
C GLY A 270 -5.90 -9.16 14.83
N LYS A 271 -6.44 -8.44 13.84
CA LYS A 271 -5.65 -7.99 12.68
C LYS A 271 -4.55 -6.97 13.04
N ARG A 272 -4.63 -6.32 14.22
CA ARG A 272 -3.65 -5.33 14.72
C ARG A 272 -3.32 -4.19 13.75
N TRP A 273 -4.30 -3.77 12.94
CA TRP A 273 -4.09 -2.71 11.95
C TRP A 273 -3.76 -1.36 12.59
N ARG A 274 -4.49 -0.96 13.63
CA ARG A 274 -4.32 0.36 14.26
C ARG A 274 -2.95 0.56 14.95
N PRO A 275 -2.45 -0.37 15.79
CA PRO A 275 -1.09 -0.25 16.31
C PRO A 275 -0.05 -0.32 15.19
N PHE A 276 -0.24 -1.16 14.17
CA PHE A 276 0.64 -1.20 13.01
C PHE A 276 0.71 0.15 12.27
N LEU A 277 -0.44 0.80 12.03
CA LEU A 277 -0.50 2.09 11.36
C LEU A 277 0.22 3.20 12.14
N THR A 278 0.12 3.16 13.47
CA THR A 278 0.85 4.08 14.37
C THR A 278 2.35 3.97 14.14
N ILE A 279 2.87 2.75 14.13
CA ILE A 279 4.30 2.50 13.93
C ILE A 279 4.73 2.77 12.50
N ALA A 280 3.92 2.38 11.51
CA ALA A 280 4.23 2.59 10.11
C ALA A 280 4.35 4.09 9.81
N ALA A 281 3.41 4.91 10.29
CA ALA A 281 3.46 6.36 10.15
C ALA A 281 4.73 6.94 10.80
N TYR A 282 5.06 6.54 12.03
CA TYR A 282 6.30 6.95 12.68
C TYR A 282 7.54 6.56 11.85
N GLN A 283 7.61 5.32 11.39
CA GLN A 283 8.74 4.82 10.60
C GLN A 283 8.89 5.54 9.26
N ALA A 284 7.80 5.98 8.65
CA ALA A 284 7.83 6.75 7.41
C ALA A 284 8.29 8.20 7.64
N LEU A 285 8.08 8.75 8.83
CA LEU A 285 8.30 10.16 9.15
C LEU A 285 9.59 10.44 9.93
N ARG A 286 10.19 9.42 10.56
CA ARG A 286 11.41 9.58 11.34
C ARG A 286 12.64 9.88 10.48
N GLU A 287 13.54 10.69 11.03
CA GLU A 287 14.79 11.10 10.39
C GLU A 287 15.89 10.03 10.41
N ASP A 288 15.97 9.24 11.49
CA ASP A 288 16.98 8.17 11.63
C ASP A 288 16.35 6.79 11.43
N PRO A 289 16.54 6.15 10.27
CA PRO A 289 16.03 4.83 9.95
C PRO A 289 16.41 3.69 10.89
N GLU A 290 17.61 3.72 11.42
CA GLU A 290 18.27 2.58 12.06
C GLU A 290 18.10 2.58 13.58
N ALA A 291 17.69 3.72 14.16
CA ALA A 291 17.44 3.76 15.59
C ALA A 291 16.34 2.75 15.99
N PRO A 292 16.50 2.05 17.12
CA PRO A 292 15.56 1.03 17.55
C PRO A 292 14.19 1.65 17.87
N ILE A 293 13.14 0.83 17.78
CA ILE A 293 11.81 1.20 18.27
C ILE A 293 11.88 1.39 19.79
N SER A 294 11.59 2.60 20.26
CA SER A 294 11.60 2.94 21.68
C SER A 294 10.39 2.36 22.40
N ASP A 295 10.51 2.16 23.72
CA ASP A 295 9.38 1.70 24.52
C ASP A 295 8.24 2.74 24.54
N ASP A 296 8.53 4.04 24.49
CA ASP A 296 7.50 5.08 24.35
C ASP A 296 6.65 4.89 23.08
N LEU A 297 7.28 4.51 21.96
CA LEU A 297 6.56 4.25 20.72
C LEU A 297 5.71 2.98 20.82
N LYS A 298 6.19 1.94 21.52
CA LYS A 298 5.37 0.74 21.81
C LYS A 298 4.18 1.10 22.69
N LEU A 299 4.37 1.91 23.74
CA LEU A 299 3.29 2.39 24.61
C LEU A 299 2.26 3.19 23.83
N ALA A 300 2.69 4.04 22.91
CA ALA A 300 1.80 4.77 21.99
C ALA A 300 0.96 3.82 21.13
N ALA A 301 1.57 2.82 20.49
CA ALA A 301 0.84 1.84 19.68
C ALA A 301 -0.12 0.96 20.52
N ILE A 302 0.32 0.52 21.70
CA ILE A 302 -0.51 -0.27 22.62
C ILE A 302 -1.71 0.57 23.12
N SER A 303 -1.53 1.88 23.36
CA SER A 303 -2.62 2.77 23.75
C SER A 303 -3.73 2.82 22.69
N VAL A 304 -3.36 2.85 21.41
CA VAL A 304 -4.30 2.85 20.29
C VAL A 304 -5.08 1.53 20.22
N GLU A 305 -4.42 0.40 20.46
CA GLU A 305 -5.10 -0.90 20.54
C GLU A 305 -5.99 -0.99 21.79
N ALA A 306 -5.60 -0.40 22.93
CA ALA A 306 -6.42 -0.35 24.13
C ALA A 306 -7.74 0.41 23.88
N PHE A 307 -7.69 1.59 23.23
CA PHE A 307 -8.88 2.32 22.82
C PHE A 307 -9.76 1.49 21.88
N HIS A 308 -9.16 0.78 20.92
CA HIS A 308 -9.90 -0.07 20.01
C HIS A 308 -10.57 -1.26 20.71
N LYS A 309 -9.86 -1.95 21.62
CA LYS A 309 -10.43 -3.07 22.37
C LYS A 309 -11.53 -2.61 23.31
N ALA A 310 -11.41 -1.42 23.90
CA ALA A 310 -12.48 -0.81 24.67
C ALA A 310 -13.73 -0.58 23.81
N SER A 311 -13.57 0.00 22.61
CA SER A 311 -14.71 0.24 21.71
C SER A 311 -15.41 -1.07 21.36
N LEU A 312 -14.67 -2.13 21.02
CA LEU A 312 -15.26 -3.43 20.70
C LEU A 312 -16.05 -4.03 21.87
N ILE A 313 -15.55 -3.90 23.10
CA ILE A 313 -16.26 -4.41 24.28
C ILE A 313 -17.58 -3.66 24.48
N HIS A 314 -17.60 -2.35 24.25
CA HIS A 314 -18.82 -1.55 24.34
C HIS A 314 -19.77 -1.85 23.18
N ASP A 315 -19.27 -1.90 21.94
CA ASP A 315 -20.03 -2.27 20.75
C ASP A 315 -20.70 -3.65 20.94
N ASP A 316 -19.98 -4.65 21.45
CA ASP A 316 -20.53 -5.99 21.73
C ASP A 316 -21.74 -5.92 22.68
N ILE A 317 -21.71 -5.04 23.68
CA ILE A 317 -22.82 -4.86 24.62
C ILE A 317 -23.99 -4.15 23.94
N GLU A 318 -23.70 -3.12 23.15
CA GLU A 318 -24.69 -2.31 22.44
C GLU A 318 -25.44 -3.12 21.37
N ASP A 319 -24.72 -3.99 20.66
CA ASP A 319 -25.25 -4.89 19.63
C ASP A 319 -25.81 -6.20 20.21
N ASN A 320 -25.56 -6.48 21.50
CA ASN A 320 -25.93 -7.72 22.20
C ASN A 320 -25.36 -8.98 21.50
N ASP A 321 -24.11 -8.89 21.05
CA ASP A 321 -23.39 -9.97 20.37
C ASP A 321 -23.01 -11.09 21.34
N ALA A 322 -23.35 -12.35 21.03
CA ALA A 322 -22.95 -13.48 21.86
C ALA A 322 -21.48 -13.87 21.68
N GLU A 323 -20.94 -13.71 20.47
CA GLU A 323 -19.59 -14.12 20.09
C GLU A 323 -18.92 -13.08 19.18
N ARG A 324 -17.59 -12.94 19.31
CA ARG A 324 -16.75 -12.18 18.39
C ARG A 324 -15.52 -13.00 18.01
N TYR A 325 -15.28 -13.13 16.70
CA TYR A 325 -14.20 -13.96 16.14
C TYR A 325 -14.21 -15.43 16.62
N GLY A 326 -15.41 -15.98 16.85
CA GLY A 326 -15.60 -17.35 17.34
C GLY A 326 -15.34 -17.55 18.83
N GLU A 327 -15.16 -16.48 19.60
CA GLU A 327 -15.04 -16.53 21.05
C GLU A 327 -16.20 -15.77 21.74
N PRO A 328 -16.62 -16.19 22.96
CA PRO A 328 -17.62 -15.47 23.72
C PRO A 328 -17.24 -14.00 23.97
N THR A 329 -18.21 -13.11 23.75
CA THR A 329 -18.08 -11.70 24.13
C THR A 329 -17.94 -11.55 25.64
N LEU A 330 -17.31 -10.45 26.07
CA LEU A 330 -16.99 -10.28 27.48
C LEU A 330 -18.24 -10.18 28.36
N HIS A 331 -19.33 -9.58 27.84
CA HIS A 331 -20.58 -9.47 28.57
C HIS A 331 -21.33 -10.81 28.65
N SER A 332 -21.16 -11.71 27.66
CA SER A 332 -21.67 -13.07 27.72
C SER A 332 -20.94 -13.91 28.77
N GLU A 333 -19.64 -13.69 28.95
CA GLU A 333 -18.80 -14.45 29.88
C GLU A 333 -18.90 -13.94 31.33
N TYR A 334 -18.86 -12.62 31.54
CA TYR A 334 -18.78 -12.00 32.88
C TYR A 334 -19.97 -11.12 33.25
N GLY A 335 -20.96 -10.98 32.36
CA GLY A 335 -22.08 -10.06 32.51
C GLY A 335 -21.76 -8.62 32.11
N ILE A 336 -22.80 -7.88 31.73
CA ILE A 336 -22.72 -6.48 31.29
C ILE A 336 -21.95 -5.58 32.29
N PRO A 337 -22.20 -5.62 33.62
CA PRO A 337 -21.54 -4.70 34.54
C PRO A 337 -20.01 -4.85 34.59
N VAL A 338 -19.50 -6.08 34.45
CA VAL A 338 -18.05 -6.34 34.42
C VAL A 338 -17.49 -5.90 33.08
N ALA A 339 -18.16 -6.22 31.98
CA ALA A 339 -17.70 -5.86 30.64
C ALA A 339 -17.60 -4.34 30.44
N LEU A 340 -18.59 -3.57 30.90
CA LEU A 340 -18.55 -2.11 30.90
C LEU A 340 -17.32 -1.57 31.66
N ASN A 341 -17.09 -2.05 32.89
CA ASN A 341 -15.94 -1.59 33.68
C ASN A 341 -14.59 -1.96 33.05
N VAL A 342 -14.48 -3.10 32.36
CA VAL A 342 -13.26 -3.49 31.66
C VAL A 342 -13.01 -2.57 30.45
N GLY A 343 -14.06 -2.22 29.70
CA GLY A 343 -13.96 -1.26 28.60
C GLY A 343 -13.53 0.14 29.09
N ASP A 344 -14.16 0.64 30.16
CA ASP A 344 -13.78 1.91 30.80
C ASP A 344 -12.34 1.90 31.32
N LEU A 345 -11.90 0.78 31.92
CA LEU A 345 -10.52 0.61 32.36
C LEU A 345 -9.53 0.68 31.19
N LEU A 346 -9.83 0.06 30.06
CA LEU A 346 -8.97 0.10 28.86
C LEU A 346 -8.89 1.51 28.25
N ILE A 347 -9.97 2.29 28.30
CA ILE A 347 -9.95 3.71 27.94
C ILE A 347 -8.98 4.47 28.85
N GLY A 348 -9.13 4.33 30.17
CA GLY A 348 -8.24 4.97 31.15
C GLY A 348 -6.78 4.55 30.99
N GLU A 349 -6.56 3.26 30.74
CA GLU A 349 -5.23 2.69 30.48
C GLU A 349 -4.60 3.32 29.25
N GLY A 350 -5.32 3.44 28.13
CA GLY A 350 -4.79 4.09 26.92
C GLY A 350 -4.26 5.51 27.18
N TYR A 351 -5.02 6.34 27.90
CA TYR A 351 -4.55 7.68 28.28
C TYR A 351 -3.38 7.64 29.26
N ARG A 352 -3.38 6.70 30.23
CA ARG A 352 -2.28 6.52 31.17
C ARG A 352 -0.98 6.20 30.43
N LEU A 353 -1.02 5.28 29.47
CA LEU A 353 0.15 4.89 28.66
C LEU A 353 0.72 6.09 27.92
N LEU A 354 -0.14 6.90 27.28
CA LEU A 354 0.30 8.13 26.62
C LEU A 354 0.88 9.14 27.63
N ALA A 355 0.26 9.32 28.80
CA ALA A 355 0.70 10.28 29.81
C ALA A 355 2.02 9.90 30.50
N GLU A 356 2.37 8.61 30.56
CA GLU A 356 3.59 8.12 31.19
C GLU A 356 4.79 8.00 30.24
N MET A 357 4.59 8.23 28.93
CA MET A 357 5.70 8.29 27.99
C MET A 357 6.78 9.30 28.44
N LYS A 358 8.04 8.92 28.24
CA LYS A 358 9.23 9.69 28.64
C LYS A 358 9.74 10.64 27.55
N CYS A 359 9.06 10.68 26.41
CA CYS A 359 9.33 11.58 25.30
C CYS A 359 9.09 13.06 25.67
N ALA A 360 9.43 13.97 24.75
CA ALA A 360 9.26 15.40 24.99
C ALA A 360 7.80 15.75 25.31
N SER A 361 7.60 16.70 26.23
CA SER A 361 6.27 17.04 26.75
C SER A 361 5.27 17.48 25.67
N HIS A 362 5.75 18.17 24.62
CA HIS A 362 4.91 18.60 23.50
C HIS A 362 4.44 17.41 22.64
N ILE A 363 5.29 16.41 22.39
CA ILE A 363 4.91 15.17 21.70
C ILE A 363 3.81 14.46 22.50
N ARG A 364 4.03 14.30 23.81
CA ARG A 364 3.08 13.65 24.70
C ARG A 364 1.73 14.38 24.75
N SER A 365 1.76 15.71 24.82
CA SER A 365 0.56 16.55 24.78
C SER A 365 -0.19 16.42 23.46
N ALA A 366 0.54 16.33 22.34
CA ALA A 366 -0.06 16.12 21.02
C ALA A 366 -0.76 14.76 20.92
N CYS A 367 -0.10 13.67 21.35
CA CYS A 367 -0.71 12.33 21.37
C CYS A 367 -1.99 12.28 22.22
N LEU A 368 -1.95 12.87 23.42
CA LEU A 368 -3.12 12.96 24.31
C LEU A 368 -4.27 13.74 23.68
N LYS A 369 -3.97 14.87 23.03
CA LYS A 369 -4.98 15.69 22.33
C LYS A 369 -5.63 14.90 21.19
N VAL A 370 -4.83 14.26 20.35
CA VAL A 370 -5.30 13.42 19.23
C VAL A 370 -6.19 12.30 19.75
N ALA A 371 -5.77 11.57 20.79
CA ALA A 371 -6.56 10.49 21.39
C ALA A 371 -7.90 11.00 21.95
N ALA A 372 -7.88 12.12 22.68
CA ALA A 372 -9.08 12.72 23.27
C ALA A 372 -10.09 13.21 22.22
N GLU A 373 -9.62 13.88 21.18
CA GLU A 373 -10.47 14.36 20.09
C GLU A 373 -11.06 13.19 19.31
N GLY A 374 -10.24 12.19 18.95
CA GLY A 374 -10.70 11.01 18.24
C GLY A 374 -11.70 10.17 19.02
N GLN A 375 -11.48 9.95 20.32
CA GLN A 375 -12.45 9.23 21.15
C GLN A 375 -13.80 9.96 21.22
N ARG A 376 -13.78 11.30 21.37
CA ARG A 376 -15.03 12.09 21.37
C ARG A 376 -15.79 11.92 20.06
N GLU A 377 -15.09 11.89 18.94
CA GLU A 377 -15.72 11.75 17.63
C GLU A 377 -16.27 10.34 17.40
N LEU A 378 -15.54 9.29 17.80
CA LEU A 378 -16.03 7.91 17.77
C LEU A 378 -17.32 7.75 18.60
N CYS A 379 -17.35 8.29 19.82
CA CYS A 379 -18.56 8.24 20.65
C CYS A 379 -19.74 9.01 20.05
N ARG A 380 -19.49 10.12 19.33
CA ARG A 380 -20.55 10.85 18.60
C ARG A 380 -21.08 10.05 17.43
N GLY A 381 -20.20 9.41 16.67
CA GLY A 381 -20.55 8.54 15.55
C GLY A 381 -21.40 7.34 15.99
N GLN A 382 -20.91 6.59 16.99
CA GLN A 382 -21.65 5.46 17.55
C GLN A 382 -22.96 5.91 18.19
N GLY A 383 -22.95 7.01 18.95
CA GLY A 383 -24.16 7.59 19.54
C GLY A 383 -25.22 7.99 18.50
N ALA A 384 -24.82 8.52 17.35
CA ALA A 384 -25.75 8.86 16.27
C ALA A 384 -26.47 7.62 15.71
N GLU A 385 -25.75 6.50 15.55
CA GLU A 385 -26.32 5.22 15.13
C GLU A 385 -27.27 4.65 16.18
N LEU A 386 -26.88 4.63 17.46
CA LEU A 386 -27.74 4.14 18.55
C LEU A 386 -29.02 4.98 18.72
N LEU A 387 -28.91 6.31 18.59
CA LEU A 387 -30.06 7.20 18.64
C LEU A 387 -31.01 6.94 17.46
N TRP A 388 -30.45 6.66 16.27
CA TRP A 388 -31.23 6.27 15.11
C TRP A 388 -31.90 4.91 15.30
N ASN A 389 -31.21 3.90 15.85
CA ASN A 389 -31.80 2.59 16.16
C ASN A 389 -33.01 2.70 17.11
N ASN A 390 -32.95 3.62 18.09
CA ASN A 390 -34.05 3.89 19.00
C ASN A 390 -35.24 4.62 18.35
N HIS A 391 -34.97 5.44 17.32
CA HIS A 391 -36.00 6.21 16.60
C HIS A 391 -35.73 6.18 15.09
N PRO A 392 -35.99 5.03 14.42
CA PRO A 392 -35.63 4.86 13.02
C PRO A 392 -36.35 5.87 12.12
N VAL A 393 -35.58 6.52 11.27
CA VAL A 393 -36.05 7.48 10.27
C VAL A 393 -35.32 7.26 8.96
N ALA A 394 -35.99 7.39 7.82
CA ALA A 394 -35.36 7.30 6.52
C ALA A 394 -34.18 8.29 6.36
N LEU A 395 -32.95 7.77 6.25
CA LEU A 395 -31.74 8.54 5.97
C LEU A 395 -31.35 8.47 4.49
N SER A 396 -31.01 9.58 3.85
CA SER A 396 -30.41 9.55 2.51
C SER A 396 -29.05 8.85 2.53
N ASN A 397 -28.58 8.41 1.35
CA ASN A 397 -27.22 7.86 1.25
C ASN A 397 -26.16 8.84 1.79
N THR A 398 -26.34 10.15 1.62
CA THR A 398 -25.40 11.17 2.14
C THR A 398 -25.37 11.21 3.66
N GLN A 399 -26.52 11.07 4.33
CA GLN A 399 -26.61 11.04 5.79
C GLN A 399 -25.99 9.75 6.36
N VAL A 400 -26.13 8.61 5.66
CA VAL A 400 -25.45 7.37 6.05
C VAL A 400 -23.93 7.53 5.96
N LEU A 401 -23.43 8.19 4.90
CA LEU A 401 -22.00 8.47 4.77
C LEU A 401 -21.47 9.40 5.88
N GLU A 402 -22.28 10.34 6.38
CA GLU A 402 -21.92 11.18 7.54
C GLU A 402 -21.76 10.36 8.82
N ILE A 403 -22.59 9.33 9.02
CA ILE A 403 -22.43 8.37 10.13
C ILE A 403 -21.13 7.59 9.95
N PHE A 404 -20.85 7.06 8.75
CA PHE A 404 -19.62 6.32 8.46
C PHE A 404 -18.35 7.16 8.69
N ARG A 405 -18.39 8.43 8.26
CA ARG A 405 -17.31 9.41 8.49
C ARG A 405 -16.99 9.56 9.98
N SER A 406 -17.98 9.49 10.86
CA SER A 406 -17.79 9.75 12.30
C SER A 406 -17.52 8.47 13.10
N LYS A 407 -17.97 7.31 12.64
CA LYS A 407 -17.84 6.02 13.35
C LYS A 407 -16.49 5.33 13.14
N THR A 408 -15.96 5.34 11.90
CA THR A 408 -14.80 4.49 11.57
C THR A 408 -13.54 5.29 11.24
N ALA A 409 -13.66 6.41 10.51
CA ALA A 409 -12.50 7.20 10.09
C ALA A 409 -11.66 7.76 11.26
N PRO A 410 -12.23 8.24 12.38
CA PRO A 410 -11.42 8.81 13.47
C PRO A 410 -10.44 7.79 14.06
N ALA A 411 -10.77 6.50 14.04
CA ALA A 411 -9.89 5.47 14.58
C ALA A 411 -8.62 5.26 13.72
N PHE A 412 -8.74 5.38 12.40
CA PHE A 412 -7.58 5.37 11.49
C PHE A 412 -6.76 6.65 11.65
N GLU A 413 -7.45 7.79 11.76
CA GLU A 413 -6.84 9.10 11.92
C GLU A 413 -6.01 9.18 13.20
N VAL A 414 -6.56 8.72 14.34
CA VAL A 414 -5.86 8.66 15.63
C VAL A 414 -4.58 7.85 15.52
N ALA A 415 -4.63 6.66 14.91
CA ALA A 415 -3.46 5.81 14.76
C ALA A 415 -2.35 6.53 13.96
N LEU A 416 -2.68 7.08 12.80
CA LEU A 416 -1.72 7.77 11.94
C LEU A 416 -1.17 9.05 12.58
N LYS A 417 -2.03 9.86 13.19
CA LYS A 417 -1.65 11.13 13.84
C LYS A 417 -0.80 10.90 15.10
N ILE A 418 -1.05 9.85 15.89
CA ILE A 418 -0.16 9.49 17.01
C ILE A 418 1.22 9.10 16.49
N GLY A 419 1.31 8.33 15.40
CA GLY A 419 2.58 8.01 14.76
C GLY A 419 3.35 9.25 14.28
N ALA A 420 2.64 10.19 13.64
CA ALA A 420 3.20 11.46 13.20
C ALA A 420 3.64 12.36 14.35
N ALA A 421 2.86 12.41 15.44
CA ALA A 421 3.22 13.13 16.66
C ALA A 421 4.50 12.58 17.30
N MET A 422 4.62 11.26 17.38
CA MET A 422 5.83 10.60 17.89
C MET A 422 7.06 10.90 17.04
N ALA A 423 6.88 11.11 15.73
CA ALA A 423 7.95 11.50 14.80
C ALA A 423 8.23 13.02 14.80
N GLY A 424 7.44 13.83 15.53
CA GLY A 424 7.57 15.28 15.55
C GLY A 424 7.09 15.97 14.26
N GLN A 425 6.27 15.30 13.45
CA GLN A 425 5.84 15.73 12.11
C GLN A 425 4.31 15.88 12.00
N LEU A 426 3.61 16.02 13.14
CA LEU A 426 2.14 16.07 13.14
C LEU A 426 1.60 17.32 12.46
N GLU A 427 2.21 18.49 12.70
CA GLU A 427 1.69 19.76 12.18
C GLU A 427 1.73 19.79 10.65
N GLU A 428 2.82 19.28 10.07
CA GLU A 428 3.06 19.21 8.63
C GLU A 428 2.15 18.18 7.93
N THR A 429 1.68 17.16 8.65
CA THR A 429 0.96 16.02 8.06
C THR A 429 -0.51 15.93 8.45
N ALA A 430 -0.96 16.71 9.44
CA ALA A 430 -2.28 16.55 10.06
C ALA A 430 -3.45 16.61 9.06
N GLU A 431 -3.42 17.55 8.13
CA GLU A 431 -4.50 17.77 7.15
C GLU A 431 -4.56 16.63 6.13
N ALA A 432 -3.40 16.21 5.62
CA ALA A 432 -3.30 15.09 4.70
C ALA A 432 -3.76 13.78 5.37
N LEU A 433 -3.34 13.54 6.62
CA LEU A 433 -3.77 12.38 7.40
C LEU A 433 -5.26 12.40 7.71
N HIS A 434 -5.86 13.57 7.95
CA HIS A 434 -7.30 13.73 8.15
C HIS A 434 -8.08 13.37 6.88
N SER A 435 -7.75 14.03 5.76
CA SER A 435 -8.39 13.78 4.46
C SER A 435 -8.25 12.32 4.00
N TYR A 436 -7.06 11.74 4.18
CA TYR A 436 -6.80 10.33 3.88
C TYR A 436 -7.67 9.40 4.75
N SER A 437 -7.70 9.64 6.06
CA SER A 437 -8.39 8.76 7.02
C SER A 437 -9.91 8.83 6.87
N GLU A 438 -10.47 10.00 6.57
CA GLU A 438 -11.88 10.19 6.25
C GLU A 438 -12.30 9.27 5.09
N ASN A 439 -11.61 9.40 3.96
CA ASN A 439 -11.94 8.64 2.76
C ASN A 439 -11.69 7.13 2.94
N LEU A 440 -10.60 6.76 3.62
CA LEU A 440 -10.29 5.37 3.96
C LEU A 440 -11.38 4.76 4.87
N GLY A 441 -11.83 5.48 5.89
CA GLY A 441 -12.84 5.01 6.83
C GLY A 441 -14.20 4.80 6.16
N ILE A 442 -14.61 5.72 5.29
CA ILE A 442 -15.83 5.56 4.48
C ILE A 442 -15.72 4.34 3.57
N ALA A 443 -14.62 4.20 2.83
CA ALA A 443 -14.37 3.05 1.97
C ALA A 443 -14.40 1.73 2.77
N TYR A 444 -13.78 1.71 3.95
CA TYR A 444 -13.77 0.53 4.82
C TYR A 444 -15.19 0.11 5.22
N GLN A 445 -16.05 1.06 5.54
CA GLN A 445 -17.40 0.77 5.99
C GLN A 445 -18.34 0.37 4.83
N ILE A 446 -18.14 0.92 3.63
CA ILE A 446 -18.81 0.43 2.42
C ILE A 446 -18.39 -1.01 2.10
N ARG A 447 -17.10 -1.35 2.26
CA ARG A 447 -16.61 -2.73 2.11
C ARG A 447 -17.26 -3.66 3.13
N ASP A 448 -17.35 -3.26 4.39
CA ASP A 448 -18.00 -4.04 5.46
C ASP A 448 -19.47 -4.33 5.13
N ASP A 449 -20.22 -3.33 4.64
CA ASP A 449 -21.60 -3.50 4.18
C ASP A 449 -21.73 -4.49 3.01
N LEU A 450 -20.79 -4.44 2.05
CA LEU A 450 -20.76 -5.35 0.90
C LEU A 450 -20.43 -6.79 1.35
N ASP A 451 -19.46 -6.94 2.24
CA ASP A 451 -18.99 -8.24 2.74
C ASP A 451 -20.06 -8.89 3.66
N ASP A 452 -20.81 -8.10 4.44
CA ASP A 452 -21.93 -8.57 5.28
C ASP A 452 -23.07 -9.17 4.44
N LEU A 453 -23.19 -8.73 3.18
CA LEU A 453 -24.09 -9.32 2.20
C LEU A 453 -23.43 -10.42 1.35
N GLY A 454 -22.18 -10.81 1.55
CA GLY A 454 -21.46 -11.82 0.73
C GLY A 454 -21.87 -13.27 0.99
N ASP A 455 -21.62 -14.17 0.01
CA ASP A 455 -21.98 -15.60 0.06
C ASP A 455 -21.28 -16.40 1.17
N ASP A 456 -20.12 -15.93 1.63
CA ASP A 456 -19.28 -16.58 2.66
C ASP A 456 -19.62 -16.16 4.10
N SER A 457 -20.72 -15.42 4.33
CA SER A 457 -21.19 -15.08 5.68
C SER A 457 -21.80 -16.32 6.36
N ALA A 458 -20.94 -17.26 6.77
CA ALA A 458 -21.29 -18.57 7.32
C ALA A 458 -21.95 -18.55 8.73
N ALA A 459 -22.42 -17.41 9.21
CA ALA A 459 -23.13 -17.32 10.48
C ALA A 459 -24.15 -16.18 10.42
N ASP A 460 -25.42 -16.56 10.45
CA ASP A 460 -26.62 -15.72 10.52
C ASP A 460 -27.15 -15.10 9.20
N ASN A 461 -28.29 -15.64 8.74
CA ASN A 461 -29.06 -15.13 7.61
C ASN A 461 -29.95 -13.93 7.99
N ASN A 462 -30.03 -13.59 9.28
CA ASN A 462 -30.80 -12.44 9.75
C ASN A 462 -30.08 -11.14 9.42
N VAL A 463 -30.88 -10.12 9.11
CA VAL A 463 -30.40 -8.76 8.84
C VAL A 463 -30.51 -7.96 10.13
N SER A 464 -29.38 -7.49 10.65
CA SER A 464 -29.40 -6.46 11.69
C SER A 464 -29.69 -5.11 11.03
N ILE A 465 -30.68 -4.37 11.55
CA ILE A 465 -31.01 -3.05 11.02
C ILE A 465 -30.03 -2.04 11.59
N ARG A 466 -29.07 -1.66 10.75
CA ARG A 466 -28.13 -0.56 10.99
C ARG A 466 -28.08 0.36 9.76
N PRO A 467 -27.69 1.63 9.92
CA PRO A 467 -27.44 2.51 8.78
C PRO A 467 -26.46 1.86 7.80
N SER A 468 -26.95 1.47 6.62
CA SER A 468 -26.16 0.79 5.60
C SER A 468 -26.33 1.50 4.26
N ILE A 469 -25.22 1.65 3.53
CA ILE A 469 -25.22 2.29 2.22
C ILE A 469 -26.05 1.49 1.21
N ILE A 470 -26.01 0.16 1.32
CA ILE A 470 -26.75 -0.74 0.45
C ILE A 470 -28.24 -0.57 0.74
N LEU A 471 -28.66 -0.66 2.01
CA LEU A 471 -30.06 -0.47 2.39
C LEU A 471 -30.61 0.91 2.02
N ALA A 472 -29.80 1.96 2.14
CA ALA A 472 -30.18 3.32 1.74
C ALA A 472 -30.40 3.41 0.22
N LEU A 473 -29.48 2.84 -0.56
CA LEU A 473 -29.58 2.80 -2.02
C LEU A 473 -30.73 1.91 -2.50
N LEU A 474 -31.02 0.79 -1.82
CA LEU A 474 -32.21 -0.02 -2.12
C LEU A 474 -33.49 0.77 -1.87
N ARG A 475 -33.58 1.56 -0.79
CA ARG A 475 -34.74 2.42 -0.54
C ARG A 475 -34.90 3.47 -1.64
N GLU A 476 -33.80 4.10 -2.05
CA GLU A 476 -33.80 5.17 -3.06
C GLU A 476 -34.10 4.65 -4.48
N ARG A 477 -33.61 3.46 -4.83
CA ARG A 477 -33.65 2.91 -6.20
C ARG A 477 -34.66 1.78 -6.40
N GLY A 478 -35.08 1.14 -5.32
CA GLY A 478 -36.05 0.06 -5.33
C GLY A 478 -37.38 0.50 -5.96
N LYS A 479 -38.12 -0.48 -6.50
CA LYS A 479 -39.42 -0.26 -7.14
C LYS A 479 -40.46 -1.24 -6.59
N GLY A 480 -41.72 -0.84 -6.65
CA GLY A 480 -42.85 -1.65 -6.18
C GLY A 480 -42.66 -2.09 -4.72
N GLU A 481 -42.89 -3.37 -4.47
CA GLU A 481 -42.82 -3.99 -3.15
C GLU A 481 -41.48 -3.75 -2.43
N VAL A 482 -40.35 -3.78 -3.15
CA VAL A 482 -39.02 -3.52 -2.55
C VAL A 482 -38.97 -2.13 -1.92
N LYS A 483 -39.51 -1.11 -2.61
CA LYS A 483 -39.52 0.25 -2.10
C LYS A 483 -40.39 0.38 -0.85
N GLU A 484 -41.57 -0.23 -0.87
CA GLU A 484 -42.51 -0.21 0.25
C GLU A 484 -41.92 -0.89 1.49
N ILE A 485 -41.27 -2.05 1.32
CA ILE A 485 -40.60 -2.77 2.40
C ILE A 485 -39.42 -1.97 2.94
N MET A 486 -38.58 -1.38 2.08
CA MET A 486 -37.45 -0.56 2.54
C MET A 486 -37.93 0.71 3.26
N GLU A 487 -38.96 1.40 2.77
CA GLU A 487 -39.54 2.55 3.48
C GLU A 487 -40.09 2.15 4.85
N ALA A 488 -40.82 1.03 4.94
CA ALA A 488 -41.30 0.52 6.22
C ALA A 488 -40.14 0.16 7.17
N LEU A 489 -39.08 -0.48 6.66
CA LEU A 489 -37.89 -0.87 7.43
C LEU A 489 -37.18 0.36 8.00
N TRP A 490 -36.90 1.35 7.16
CA TRP A 490 -36.19 2.57 7.56
C TRP A 490 -36.97 3.44 8.56
N ASN A 491 -38.30 3.34 8.58
CA ASN A 491 -39.15 4.08 9.52
C ASN A 491 -39.60 3.24 10.73
N GLY A 492 -39.02 2.05 10.94
CA GLY A 492 -39.35 1.18 12.08
C GLY A 492 -40.76 0.59 12.04
N GLN A 493 -41.37 0.51 10.86
CA GLN A 493 -42.73 0.03 10.61
C GLN A 493 -42.77 -1.38 9.99
N ALA A 494 -41.62 -1.99 9.71
CA ALA A 494 -41.54 -3.32 9.13
C ALA A 494 -41.92 -4.40 10.15
N ASN A 495 -42.88 -5.25 9.79
CA ASN A 495 -43.32 -6.39 10.62
C ASN A 495 -42.44 -7.64 10.43
N THR A 496 -41.72 -7.72 9.31
CA THR A 496 -40.86 -8.84 8.93
C THR A 496 -39.62 -8.30 8.24
N LEU A 497 -38.45 -8.80 8.63
CA LEU A 497 -37.20 -8.44 7.99
C LEU A 497 -36.89 -9.41 6.86
N PRO A 498 -36.49 -8.91 5.67
CA PRO A 498 -35.99 -9.77 4.60
C PRO A 498 -34.68 -10.42 5.04
N ASP A 499 -34.41 -11.63 4.56
CA ASP A 499 -33.12 -12.29 4.77
C ASP A 499 -32.01 -11.68 3.89
N LYS A 500 -30.75 -11.92 4.27
CA LYS A 500 -29.59 -11.42 3.52
C LYS A 500 -29.61 -11.81 2.03
N PRO A 501 -29.94 -13.05 1.62
CA PRO A 501 -30.03 -13.42 0.21
C PRO A 501 -31.08 -12.61 -0.57
N THR A 502 -32.23 -12.32 0.05
CA THR A 502 -33.27 -11.50 -0.56
C THR A 502 -32.80 -10.06 -0.76
N ILE A 503 -32.15 -9.46 0.25
CA ILE A 503 -31.56 -8.12 0.14
C ILE A 503 -30.52 -8.08 -0.98
N ARG A 504 -29.63 -9.07 -1.05
CA ARG A 504 -28.61 -9.16 -2.10
C ARG A 504 -29.24 -9.15 -3.49
N ARG A 505 -30.23 -10.02 -3.73
CA ARG A 505 -30.93 -10.08 -5.01
C ARG A 505 -31.59 -8.75 -5.37
N TRP A 506 -32.25 -8.09 -4.42
CA TRP A 506 -32.82 -6.76 -4.64
C TRP A 506 -31.75 -5.70 -4.91
N ALA A 507 -30.60 -5.79 -4.27
CA ALA A 507 -29.46 -4.90 -4.48
C ALA A 507 -28.91 -5.00 -5.90
N GLU A 508 -28.79 -6.22 -6.41
CA GLU A 508 -28.35 -6.53 -7.77
C GLU A 508 -29.38 -6.05 -8.80
N GLU A 509 -30.66 -6.43 -8.65
CA GLU A 509 -31.74 -6.07 -9.59
C GLU A 509 -31.99 -4.55 -9.68
N SER A 510 -31.78 -3.82 -8.57
CA SER A 510 -31.95 -2.36 -8.52
C SER A 510 -30.69 -1.57 -8.93
N GLY A 511 -29.56 -2.25 -9.14
CA GLY A 511 -28.26 -1.61 -9.36
C GLY A 511 -27.72 -0.84 -8.14
N ALA A 512 -28.21 -1.15 -6.93
CA ALA A 512 -27.70 -0.58 -5.68
C ALA A 512 -26.36 -1.22 -5.30
N TYR A 513 -26.16 -2.51 -5.58
CA TYR A 513 -24.90 -3.21 -5.38
C TYR A 513 -23.76 -2.60 -6.23
N ASP A 514 -24.01 -2.43 -7.53
CA ASP A 514 -23.06 -1.78 -8.45
C ASP A 514 -22.73 -0.35 -8.02
N LYS A 515 -23.74 0.40 -7.57
CA LYS A 515 -23.53 1.77 -7.09
C LYS A 515 -22.70 1.81 -5.81
N SER A 516 -22.91 0.87 -4.89
CA SER A 516 -22.11 0.75 -3.65
C SER A 516 -20.66 0.40 -3.97
N THR A 517 -20.43 -0.54 -4.91
CA THR A 517 -19.10 -0.90 -5.39
C THR A 517 -18.40 0.29 -6.07
N LEU A 518 -19.10 1.05 -6.91
CA LEU A 518 -18.55 2.26 -7.50
C LEU A 518 -18.18 3.32 -6.45
N MET A 519 -19.00 3.46 -5.40
CA MET A 519 -18.72 4.38 -4.30
C MET A 519 -17.49 3.94 -3.50
N LEU A 520 -17.32 2.65 -3.24
CA LEU A 520 -16.11 2.10 -2.63
C LEU A 520 -14.86 2.50 -3.42
N GLU A 521 -14.84 2.26 -4.74
CA GLU A 521 -13.71 2.63 -5.60
C GLU A 521 -13.47 4.15 -5.59
N THR A 522 -14.54 4.95 -5.63
CA THR A 522 -14.45 6.42 -5.58
C THR A 522 -13.78 6.91 -4.29
N TYR A 523 -14.15 6.35 -3.13
CA TYR A 523 -13.55 6.75 -1.85
C TYR A 523 -12.12 6.23 -1.68
N LYS A 524 -11.78 5.07 -2.24
CA LYS A 524 -10.39 4.60 -2.31
C LYS A 524 -9.53 5.54 -3.16
N GLU A 525 -10.01 5.92 -4.33
CA GLU A 525 -9.33 6.91 -5.18
C GLU A 525 -9.21 8.27 -4.48
N ALA A 526 -10.26 8.73 -3.78
CA ALA A 526 -10.24 9.99 -3.03
C ALA A 526 -9.18 9.95 -1.91
N ALA A 527 -9.05 8.83 -1.20
CA ALA A 527 -8.00 8.64 -0.21
C ALA A 527 -6.60 8.72 -0.86
N ILE A 528 -6.38 8.13 -2.04
CA ILE A 528 -5.10 8.24 -2.77
C ILE A 528 -4.87 9.69 -3.25
N ARG A 529 -5.89 10.35 -3.81
CA ARG A 529 -5.80 11.74 -4.30
C ARG A 529 -5.50 12.73 -3.18
N SER A 530 -5.99 12.49 -1.97
CA SER A 530 -5.65 13.32 -0.80
C SER A 530 -4.15 13.37 -0.50
N LEU A 531 -3.37 12.44 -1.04
CA LEU A 531 -1.91 12.38 -0.88
C LEU A 531 -1.14 13.17 -1.95
N GLN A 532 -1.81 13.85 -2.89
CA GLN A 532 -1.16 14.59 -3.97
C GLN A 532 -0.21 15.67 -3.41
N GLU A 533 -0.67 16.44 -2.42
CA GLU A 533 0.07 17.54 -1.78
C GLU A 533 1.06 17.07 -0.70
N VAL A 534 1.19 15.75 -0.46
CA VAL A 534 2.14 15.24 0.54
C VAL A 534 3.55 15.29 -0.04
N GLU A 535 4.36 16.21 0.48
CA GLU A 535 5.76 16.40 0.09
C GLU A 535 6.72 15.34 0.69
N LEU A 536 6.24 14.48 1.59
CA LEU A 536 7.03 13.44 2.27
C LEU A 536 6.92 12.10 1.53
N PRO A 537 7.93 11.67 0.74
CA PRO A 537 7.80 10.53 -0.16
C PRO A 537 7.57 9.20 0.57
N ASN A 538 8.23 9.01 1.71
CA ASN A 538 8.07 7.81 2.54
C ASN A 538 6.64 7.69 3.08
N LEU A 539 6.04 8.81 3.53
CA LEU A 539 4.65 8.83 4.01
C LEU A 539 3.67 8.59 2.86
N LYS A 540 3.84 9.29 1.73
CA LYS A 540 3.01 9.13 0.53
C LYS A 540 3.02 7.68 0.03
N GLY A 541 4.21 7.08 -0.09
CA GLY A 541 4.38 5.68 -0.49
C GLY A 541 3.79 4.69 0.51
N LEU A 542 3.95 4.94 1.82
CA LEU A 542 3.32 4.13 2.87
C LEU A 542 1.80 4.13 2.76
N LEU A 543 1.18 5.31 2.77
CA LEU A 543 -0.28 5.45 2.81
C LEU A 543 -0.95 4.85 1.57
N ARG A 544 -0.31 4.95 0.41
CA ARG A 544 -0.77 4.28 -0.81
C ARG A 544 -0.74 2.75 -0.68
N ARG A 545 0.34 2.19 -0.12
CA ARG A 545 0.47 0.74 0.11
C ARG A 545 -0.49 0.21 1.18
N VAL A 546 -0.79 1.03 2.20
CA VAL A 546 -1.76 0.70 3.25
C VAL A 546 -3.15 0.47 2.66
N ILE A 547 -3.61 1.32 1.73
CA ILE A 547 -4.90 1.12 1.02
C ILE A 547 -4.91 -0.25 0.33
N GLY A 548 -3.90 -0.53 -0.50
CA GLY A 548 -3.81 -1.80 -1.22
C GLY A 548 -3.78 -3.02 -0.29
N LYS A 549 -3.14 -2.90 0.89
CA LYS A 549 -3.07 -3.98 1.89
C LYS A 549 -4.38 -4.16 2.67
N ILE A 550 -5.11 -3.09 2.97
CA ILE A 550 -6.40 -3.14 3.70
C ILE A 550 -7.49 -3.75 2.82
N PHE A 551 -7.56 -3.37 1.54
CA PHE A 551 -8.61 -3.82 0.61
C PHE A 551 -8.25 -5.08 -0.19
N ASN A 552 -7.14 -5.77 0.14
CA ASN A 552 -6.70 -7.01 -0.50
C ASN A 552 -6.60 -6.93 -2.04
N GLU A 553 -6.26 -5.77 -2.59
CA GLU A 553 -6.20 -5.56 -4.05
C GLU A 553 -5.02 -6.26 -4.74
N LEU A 554 -4.19 -6.97 -3.97
CA LEU A 554 -3.06 -7.75 -4.46
C LEU A 554 -3.43 -9.19 -4.84
N GLU A 555 -4.69 -9.49 -5.15
CA GLU A 555 -4.99 -10.55 -6.12
C GLU A 555 -4.70 -10.05 -7.54
N ILE A 556 -3.41 -9.98 -7.85
CA ILE A 556 -2.93 -9.74 -9.21
C ILE A 556 -3.28 -10.98 -10.02
N LYS A 557 -4.37 -10.91 -10.79
CA LYS A 557 -4.69 -11.91 -11.83
C LYS A 557 -3.47 -12.04 -12.73
N GLY A 558 -2.93 -13.26 -12.76
CA GLY A 558 -1.68 -13.59 -13.42
C GLY A 558 -1.72 -13.20 -14.90
N TRP A 559 -0.64 -12.57 -15.34
CA TRP A 559 -0.47 -12.23 -16.73
C TRP A 559 -0.39 -13.52 -17.56
N CYS A 560 -1.16 -13.57 -18.66
CA CYS A 560 -1.20 -14.65 -19.64
C CYS A 560 -1.96 -15.93 -19.20
N ARG A 561 -3.03 -16.28 -19.93
CA ARG A 561 -3.83 -17.51 -19.74
C ARG A 561 -3.02 -18.81 -19.82
N GLU A 562 -1.84 -18.80 -20.43
CA GLU A 562 -0.92 -19.96 -20.45
C GLU A 562 -0.06 -20.09 -19.17
N PHE A 563 0.12 -19.01 -18.39
CA PHE A 563 0.88 -19.00 -17.13
C PHE A 563 -0.02 -19.03 -15.89
N GLU A 564 -1.28 -18.59 -15.99
CA GLU A 564 -2.28 -18.71 -14.91
C GLU A 564 -2.48 -20.15 -14.44
N GLN A 565 -2.38 -21.14 -15.34
CA GLN A 565 -2.47 -22.56 -14.95
C GLN A 565 -1.26 -23.09 -14.17
N LYS A 566 -0.08 -22.46 -14.29
CA LYS A 566 1.13 -22.85 -13.54
C LYS A 566 1.27 -22.07 -12.23
N ASN A 567 0.94 -20.77 -12.22
CA ASN A 567 1.10 -19.89 -11.06
C ASN A 567 0.02 -20.07 -9.96
N ALA A 568 -1.07 -20.79 -10.25
CA ALA A 568 -2.07 -21.17 -9.25
C ALA A 568 -1.61 -22.29 -8.29
N ASN A 569 -0.43 -22.89 -8.52
CA ASN A 569 0.10 -23.94 -7.64
C ASN A 569 0.88 -23.31 -6.46
N PRO A 570 0.42 -23.48 -5.20
CA PRO A 570 1.11 -23.00 -4.01
C PRO A 570 2.55 -23.52 -3.87
N GLU A 571 2.81 -24.75 -4.32
CA GLU A 571 4.14 -25.37 -4.24
C GLU A 571 5.16 -24.65 -5.13
N LEU A 572 4.74 -24.14 -6.30
CA LEU A 572 5.62 -23.39 -7.21
C LEU A 572 5.91 -21.98 -6.69
N ARG A 573 4.98 -21.35 -5.95
CA ARG A 573 5.23 -20.08 -5.24
C ARG A 573 6.28 -20.25 -4.13
N GLU A 574 6.20 -21.34 -3.38
CA GLU A 574 7.17 -21.65 -2.32
C GLU A 574 8.54 -22.02 -2.91
N GLN A 575 8.58 -22.76 -4.02
CA GLN A 575 9.81 -23.05 -4.76
C GLN A 575 10.44 -21.79 -5.35
N ALA A 576 9.65 -20.87 -5.89
CA ALA A 576 10.15 -19.57 -6.37
C ALA A 576 10.71 -18.71 -5.23
N ALA A 577 10.09 -18.73 -4.04
CA ALA A 577 10.60 -18.04 -2.86
C ALA A 577 11.95 -18.61 -2.38
N LYS A 578 12.11 -19.95 -2.41
CA LYS A 578 13.36 -20.65 -2.10
C LYS A 578 14.45 -20.43 -3.16
N ALA A 579 14.11 -20.49 -4.44
CA ALA A 579 15.07 -20.21 -5.52
C ALA A 579 15.58 -18.77 -5.49
N ALA A 580 14.72 -17.83 -5.07
CA ALA A 580 15.08 -16.44 -4.86
C ALA A 580 16.00 -16.19 -3.63
N GLU A 581 16.26 -17.19 -2.77
CA GLU A 581 17.27 -17.08 -1.71
C GLU A 581 18.70 -17.10 -2.26
N HIS A 582 18.95 -17.75 -3.40
CA HIS A 582 20.27 -17.81 -4.02
C HIS A 582 20.61 -16.59 -4.88
N LEU A 583 19.62 -15.73 -5.19
CA LEU A 583 19.77 -14.55 -6.05
C LEU A 583 20.25 -13.30 -5.28
N VAL A 584 20.28 -13.34 -3.96
CA VAL A 584 20.77 -12.25 -3.11
C VAL A 584 22.12 -12.67 -2.51
N PRO A 585 23.21 -11.91 -2.71
CA PRO A 585 24.50 -12.24 -2.11
C PRO A 585 24.37 -12.30 -0.58
N ASN A 586 24.90 -13.37 0.01
CA ASN A 586 24.94 -13.50 1.46
C ASN A 586 25.90 -12.43 2.03
N ALA A 587 25.38 -11.48 2.80
CA ALA A 587 26.14 -10.35 3.36
C ALA A 587 27.34 -10.78 4.24
N ALA A 588 27.48 -12.08 4.54
CA ALA A 588 28.58 -12.66 5.31
C ALA A 588 29.82 -13.06 4.47
N ALA A 589 29.83 -12.88 3.14
CA ALA A 589 30.93 -13.36 2.27
C ALA A 589 31.92 -12.27 1.80
N VAL A 590 31.79 -11.02 2.26
CA VAL A 590 32.77 -9.96 2.02
C VAL A 590 33.40 -9.55 3.34
N ALA A 591 34.35 -10.36 3.80
CA ALA A 591 35.30 -10.04 4.86
C ALA A 591 36.73 -10.27 4.35
#